data_AF-X0YEA9-F1
#
_entry.id   AF-X0YEA9-F1
#
_cell.length_a   1.000
_cell.length_b   1.000
_cell.length_c   1.000
_cell.angle_alpha   90.00
_cell.angle_beta   90.00
_cell.angle_gamma   90.00
#
_symmetry.space_group_name_H-M   'P 1'
#
loop_
_entity.id
_entity.type
_entity.pdbx_description
1 polymer ?
#
loop_
_entity_poly.entity_id
_entity_poly.type
_entity_poly.pdbx_seq_one_letter_code
_entity_poly.pdbx_strand_id
1 'polypeptide(L)'
;KPYVPTSYEDYVLPPLELLAEPEYSFSAVQEKVVKAKATALEKLLSEFNVNARVVAADTGPVVTMFELELAAGVKVSQISALANDMARALGAGAVRVVAPLPGKHTIGIEVPNSEKEKVRVKDLMRLAGDKPEQMEIPLFLGKDSSGEALVSDLTKMPHLLIAGTTGSGKSVCINSIITGILLTKRPDEVKMILIDPKMVEMSAFNTIPHLMCPIVTETGRAVQILEWATEKMD
;
A
#
# COMPACT_ATOMS: atom_id res chain seq x y z
N LYS A 1 -18.64 35.95 -21.83
CA LYS A 1 -17.29 35.82 -22.45
C LYS A 1 -17.18 34.39 -22.96
N PRO A 2 -16.65 34.13 -24.17
CA PRO A 2 -16.39 32.76 -24.60
C PRO A 2 -15.44 32.09 -23.60
N TYR A 3 -15.70 30.83 -23.27
CA TYR A 3 -14.81 30.03 -22.42
C TYR A 3 -13.48 29.88 -23.15
N VAL A 4 -12.43 30.46 -22.59
CA VAL A 4 -11.05 30.22 -23.04
C VAL A 4 -10.56 29.06 -22.19
N PRO A 5 -10.24 27.89 -22.78
CA PRO A 5 -9.62 26.82 -22.04
C PRO A 5 -8.34 27.34 -21.40
N THR A 6 -8.18 27.13 -20.10
CA THR A 6 -6.91 27.44 -19.42
C THR A 6 -5.83 26.57 -20.07
N SER A 7 -4.85 27.18 -20.73
CA SER A 7 -3.67 26.44 -21.20
C SER A 7 -2.84 26.04 -19.98
N TYR A 8 -2.46 24.77 -19.91
CA TYR A 8 -1.58 24.22 -18.89
C TYR A 8 -0.21 23.82 -19.49
N GLU A 9 0.15 24.35 -20.67
CA GLU A 9 1.43 24.06 -21.33
C GLU A 9 2.63 24.50 -20.49
N ASP A 10 2.50 25.61 -19.75
CA ASP A 10 3.52 26.11 -18.81
C ASP A 10 3.38 25.51 -17.40
N TYR A 11 2.47 24.55 -17.18
CA TYR A 11 2.26 23.96 -15.86
C TYR A 11 3.42 23.04 -15.49
N VAL A 12 4.13 23.43 -14.44
CA VAL A 12 5.24 22.64 -13.88
C VAL A 12 4.71 21.77 -12.75
N LEU A 13 4.94 20.46 -12.85
CA LEU A 13 4.62 19.51 -11.77
C LEU A 13 5.42 19.87 -10.49
N PRO A 14 4.84 19.67 -9.29
CA PRO A 14 5.54 19.99 -8.06
C PRO A 14 6.79 19.11 -7.89
N PRO A 15 7.90 19.67 -7.38
CA PRO A 15 9.14 18.94 -7.18
C PRO A 15 9.02 17.90 -6.04
N LEU A 16 9.70 16.75 -6.17
CA LEU A 16 9.71 15.69 -5.15
C LEU A 16 10.38 16.13 -3.83
N GLU A 17 11.16 17.20 -3.87
CA GLU A 17 11.81 17.86 -2.73
C GLU A 17 10.81 18.34 -1.67
N LEU A 18 9.54 18.58 -2.06
CA LEU A 18 8.47 18.92 -1.11
C LEU A 18 8.10 17.76 -0.18
N LEU A 19 8.42 16.52 -0.57
CA LEU A 19 8.15 15.33 0.23
C LEU A 19 9.29 15.03 1.20
N ALA A 20 8.94 14.48 2.37
CA ALA A 20 9.91 14.02 3.35
C ALA A 20 10.77 12.86 2.81
N GLU A 21 12.06 12.87 3.14
CA GLU A 21 12.99 11.79 2.80
C GLU A 21 12.60 10.47 3.50
N PRO A 22 12.92 9.31 2.89
CA PRO A 22 12.81 8.02 3.55
C PRO A 22 13.75 7.90 4.74
N GLU A 23 13.33 7.11 5.71
CA GLU A 23 14.12 6.73 6.88
C GLU A 23 14.46 5.25 6.73
N TYR A 24 15.71 4.93 6.38
CA TYR A 24 16.16 3.54 6.29
C TYR A 24 16.67 3.09 7.66
N SER A 25 16.04 2.09 8.27
CA SER A 25 16.51 1.45 9.50
C SER A 25 17.67 0.48 9.21
N PHE A 26 18.58 0.32 10.17
CA PHE A 26 19.86 -0.39 10.02
C PHE A 26 19.70 -1.90 9.69
N SER A 27 20.07 -2.29 8.47
CA SER A 27 19.94 -3.68 7.95
C SER A 27 20.68 -4.75 8.77
N ALA A 28 21.82 -4.41 9.39
CA ALA A 28 22.65 -5.39 10.09
C ALA A 28 22.04 -5.92 11.41
N VAL A 29 21.27 -5.08 12.11
CA VAL A 29 20.54 -5.50 13.32
C VAL A 29 19.38 -6.40 12.92
N GLN A 30 18.70 -6.05 11.82
CA GLN A 30 17.55 -6.76 11.30
C GLN A 30 17.93 -8.18 10.85
N GLU A 31 19.06 -8.37 10.16
CA GLU A 31 19.51 -9.70 9.72
C GLU A 31 19.73 -10.67 10.90
N LYS A 32 20.33 -10.20 12.00
CA LYS A 32 20.51 -11.02 13.21
C LYS A 32 19.18 -11.40 13.85
N VAL A 33 18.24 -10.46 13.92
CA VAL A 33 16.90 -10.69 14.47
C VAL A 33 16.13 -11.70 13.61
N VAL A 34 16.21 -11.58 12.28
CA VAL A 34 15.55 -12.49 11.33
C VAL A 34 16.10 -13.91 11.49
N LYS A 35 17.42 -14.09 11.56
CA LYS A 35 18.04 -15.40 11.80
C LYS A 35 17.61 -16.01 13.13
N ALA A 36 17.58 -15.22 14.21
CA ALA A 36 17.14 -15.71 15.52
C ALA A 36 15.66 -16.15 15.50
N LYS A 37 14.79 -15.39 14.81
CA LYS A 37 13.38 -15.74 14.63
C LYS A 37 13.18 -17.00 13.78
N ALA A 38 13.95 -17.18 12.72
CA ALA A 38 13.93 -18.40 11.91
C ALA A 38 14.25 -19.64 12.77
N THR A 39 15.33 -19.59 13.56
CA THR A 39 15.70 -20.70 14.46
C THR A 39 14.61 -20.96 15.52
N ALA A 40 14.01 -19.90 16.08
CA ALA A 40 12.93 -20.05 17.04
C ALA A 40 11.67 -20.69 16.42
N LEU A 41 11.34 -20.35 15.18
CA LEU A 41 10.24 -20.94 14.43
C LEU A 41 10.46 -22.44 14.19
N GLU A 42 11.63 -22.83 13.68
CA GLU A 42 11.98 -24.24 13.45
C GLU A 42 11.95 -25.05 14.76
N LYS A 43 12.50 -24.49 15.84
CA LYS A 43 12.50 -25.12 17.16
C LYS A 43 11.07 -25.35 17.66
N LEU A 44 10.20 -24.34 17.58
CA LEU A 44 8.81 -24.46 17.98
C LEU A 44 8.10 -25.55 17.17
N LEU A 45 8.23 -25.54 15.85
CA LEU A 45 7.60 -26.55 14.98
C LEU A 45 8.06 -27.96 15.36
N SER A 46 9.36 -28.13 15.63
CA SER A 46 9.91 -29.40 16.12
C SER A 46 9.33 -29.82 17.48
N GLU A 47 9.11 -28.90 18.42
CA GLU A 47 8.50 -29.19 19.74
C GLU A 47 7.06 -29.72 19.61
N PHE A 48 6.34 -29.30 18.57
CA PHE A 48 4.99 -29.80 18.24
C PHE A 48 5.00 -31.00 17.28
N ASN A 49 6.16 -31.63 17.04
CA ASN A 49 6.35 -32.75 16.11
C ASN A 49 5.95 -32.41 14.66
N VAL A 50 6.08 -31.14 14.28
CA VAL A 50 5.85 -30.67 12.91
C VAL A 50 7.21 -30.48 12.23
N ASN A 51 7.54 -31.37 11.30
CA ASN A 51 8.82 -31.34 10.63
C ASN A 51 8.79 -30.38 9.42
N ALA A 52 9.37 -29.20 9.61
CA ALA A 52 9.47 -28.15 8.62
C ALA A 52 10.78 -27.36 8.78
N ARG A 53 11.27 -26.79 7.69
CA ARG A 53 12.53 -26.04 7.66
C ARG A 53 12.33 -24.68 7.02
N VAL A 54 12.94 -23.64 7.58
CA VAL A 54 13.02 -22.32 6.96
C VAL A 54 14.09 -22.36 5.88
N VAL A 55 13.70 -22.18 4.62
CA VAL A 55 14.61 -22.20 3.47
C VAL A 55 15.02 -20.81 3.01
N ALA A 56 14.17 -19.81 3.25
CA ALA A 56 14.45 -18.41 2.97
C ALA A 56 13.70 -17.49 3.94
N ALA A 57 14.19 -16.26 4.07
CA ALA A 57 13.47 -15.19 4.76
C ALA A 57 13.58 -13.92 3.91
N ASP A 58 12.44 -13.36 3.53
CA ASP A 58 12.36 -12.07 2.84
C ASP A 58 11.85 -11.01 3.81
N THR A 59 12.59 -9.91 3.94
CA THR A 59 12.32 -8.88 4.94
C THR A 59 11.71 -7.66 4.28
N GLY A 60 10.39 -7.55 4.38
CA GLY A 60 9.67 -6.38 3.93
C GLY A 60 9.68 -5.23 4.94
N PRO A 61 9.07 -4.08 4.59
CA PRO A 61 9.04 -2.88 5.44
C PRO A 61 8.31 -3.10 6.77
N VAL A 62 7.21 -3.85 6.75
CA VAL A 62 6.31 -4.04 7.91
C VAL A 62 6.32 -5.47 8.45
N VAL A 63 6.56 -6.44 7.57
CA VAL A 63 6.53 -7.87 7.88
C VAL A 63 7.75 -8.56 7.27
N THR A 64 8.21 -9.61 7.94
CA THR A 64 9.18 -10.57 7.40
C THR A 64 8.42 -11.83 7.00
N MET A 65 8.63 -12.30 5.78
CA MET A 65 8.10 -13.56 5.26
C MET A 65 9.15 -14.66 5.44
N PHE A 66 8.86 -15.65 6.28
CA PHE A 66 9.66 -16.86 6.39
C PHE A 66 9.10 -17.93 5.46
N GLU A 67 9.91 -18.39 4.51
CA GLU A 67 9.56 -19.48 3.60
C GLU A 67 9.89 -20.82 4.25
N LEU A 68 8.86 -21.65 4.44
CA LEU A 68 8.92 -22.97 5.03
C LEU A 68 8.79 -24.06 3.95
N GLU A 69 9.73 -25.00 3.97
CA GLU A 69 9.62 -26.28 3.30
C GLU A 69 9.08 -27.32 4.31
N LEU A 70 8.01 -28.02 3.92
CA LEU A 70 7.40 -29.05 4.76
C LEU A 70 7.94 -30.44 4.41
N ALA A 71 8.15 -31.27 5.42
CA ALA A 71 8.40 -32.69 5.20
C ALA A 71 7.15 -33.40 4.64
N ALA A 72 7.36 -34.51 3.94
CA ALA A 72 6.29 -35.33 3.41
C ALA A 72 5.31 -35.77 4.51
N GLY A 73 4.01 -35.59 4.26
CA GLY A 73 2.93 -35.97 5.19
C GLY A 73 2.52 -34.89 6.19
N VAL A 74 3.24 -33.76 6.29
CA VAL A 74 2.83 -32.62 7.11
C VAL A 74 1.69 -31.87 6.41
N LYS A 75 0.59 -31.64 7.14
CA LYS A 75 -0.57 -30.91 6.59
C LYS A 75 -0.43 -29.42 6.88
N VAL A 76 -0.76 -28.58 5.90
CA VAL A 76 -0.84 -27.12 6.06
C VAL A 76 -1.69 -26.72 7.27
N SER A 77 -2.80 -27.43 7.51
CA SER A 77 -3.70 -27.18 8.63
C SER A 77 -3.03 -27.31 10.00
N GLN A 78 -1.99 -28.15 10.13
CA GLN A 78 -1.22 -28.27 11.38
C GLN A 78 -0.42 -26.99 11.65
N ILE A 79 0.19 -26.42 10.60
CA ILE A 79 0.90 -25.13 10.69
C ILE A 79 -0.07 -24.01 11.01
N SER A 80 -1.21 -23.94 10.31
CA SER A 80 -2.23 -22.92 10.55
C SER A 80 -2.79 -22.97 11.98
N ALA A 81 -2.92 -24.16 12.57
CA ALA A 81 -3.38 -24.33 13.95
C ALA A 81 -2.38 -23.79 14.99
N LEU A 82 -1.08 -23.74 14.66
CA LEU A 82 -0.01 -23.25 15.53
C LEU A 82 0.23 -21.73 15.42
N ALA A 83 -0.62 -20.98 14.70
CA ALA A 83 -0.41 -19.55 14.49
C ALA A 83 -0.23 -18.74 15.79
N ASN A 84 -1.04 -19.02 16.82
CA ASN A 84 -0.93 -18.32 18.10
C ASN A 84 0.36 -18.68 18.85
N ASP A 85 0.78 -19.94 18.81
CA ASP A 85 2.04 -20.40 19.41
C ASP A 85 3.25 -19.82 18.69
N MET A 86 3.21 -19.74 17.36
CA MET A 86 4.21 -19.07 16.53
C MET A 86 4.31 -17.58 16.88
N ALA A 87 3.17 -16.89 16.97
CA ALA A 87 3.15 -15.48 17.38
C ALA A 87 3.81 -15.28 18.75
N ARG A 88 3.47 -16.13 19.74
CA ARG A 88 4.06 -16.10 21.08
C ARG A 88 5.57 -16.36 21.05
N ALA A 89 6.03 -17.39 20.34
CA ALA A 89 7.44 -17.77 20.29
C ALA A 89 8.30 -16.70 19.59
N LEU A 90 7.73 -15.99 18.62
CA LEU A 90 8.40 -14.96 17.84
C LEU A 90 8.28 -13.55 18.43
N GLY A 91 7.58 -13.41 19.55
CA GLY A 91 7.31 -12.11 20.19
C GLY A 91 6.49 -11.18 19.31
N ALA A 92 5.60 -11.73 18.49
CA ALA A 92 4.74 -10.99 17.58
C ALA A 92 3.28 -10.97 18.09
N GLY A 93 2.53 -9.92 17.76
CA GLY A 93 1.11 -9.84 18.12
C GLY A 93 0.24 -10.86 17.39
N ALA A 94 0.57 -11.16 16.14
CA ALA A 94 -0.06 -12.19 15.32
C ALA A 94 0.91 -12.62 14.21
N VAL A 95 0.69 -13.81 13.64
CA VAL A 95 1.34 -14.27 12.41
C VAL A 95 0.29 -14.66 11.40
N ARG A 96 0.62 -14.55 10.11
CA ARG A 96 -0.26 -14.98 9.02
C ARG A 96 0.41 -16.11 8.23
N VAL A 97 -0.33 -17.19 8.03
CA VAL A 97 0.11 -18.35 7.23
C VAL A 97 -0.40 -18.17 5.80
N VAL A 98 0.51 -18.18 4.84
CA VAL A 98 0.23 -18.07 3.40
C VAL A 98 0.60 -19.38 2.73
N ALA A 99 -0.39 -20.14 2.28
CA ALA A 99 -0.17 -21.47 1.72
C ALA A 99 -1.09 -21.74 0.52
N PRO A 100 -0.56 -22.25 -0.61
CA PRO A 100 0.86 -22.29 -0.97
C PRO A 100 1.38 -20.89 -1.38
N LEU A 101 2.71 -20.71 -1.39
CA LEU A 101 3.29 -19.53 -2.05
C LEU A 101 3.10 -19.61 -3.58
N PRO A 102 2.69 -18.52 -4.25
CA PRO A 102 2.51 -18.53 -5.70
C PRO A 102 3.77 -19.01 -6.44
N GLY A 103 3.61 -20.03 -7.29
CA GLY A 103 4.71 -20.59 -8.08
C GLY A 103 5.72 -21.43 -7.29
N LYS A 104 5.49 -21.73 -6.00
CA LYS A 104 6.37 -22.55 -5.17
C LYS A 104 5.61 -23.66 -4.44
N HIS A 105 6.34 -24.69 -4.01
CA HIS A 105 5.82 -25.80 -3.19
C HIS A 105 5.97 -25.56 -1.67
N THR A 106 6.28 -24.32 -1.29
CA THR A 106 6.57 -23.89 0.08
C THR A 106 5.41 -23.07 0.67
N ILE A 107 5.48 -22.84 1.97
CA ILE A 107 4.51 -22.05 2.74
C ILE A 107 5.20 -20.80 3.26
N GLY A 108 4.49 -19.68 3.27
CA GLY A 108 4.95 -18.44 3.88
C GLY A 108 4.40 -18.25 5.29
N ILE A 109 5.24 -17.82 6.22
CA ILE A 109 4.81 -17.28 7.53
C ILE A 109 5.17 -15.80 7.57
N GLU A 110 4.16 -14.94 7.52
CA GLU A 110 4.31 -13.50 7.68
C GLU A 110 4.33 -13.16 9.17
N VAL A 111 5.43 -12.55 9.59
CA VAL A 111 5.66 -12.13 10.98
C VAL A 111 5.90 -10.63 11.00
N PRO A 112 5.12 -9.86 11.79
CA PRO A 112 5.37 -8.43 11.97
C PRO A 112 6.81 -8.14 12.42
N ASN A 113 7.41 -7.13 11.80
CA ASN A 113 8.71 -6.63 12.22
C ASN A 113 8.60 -5.94 13.59
N SER A 114 9.64 -6.07 14.41
CA SER A 114 9.70 -5.39 15.70
C SER A 114 9.80 -3.88 15.53
N GLU A 115 10.55 -3.44 14.51
CA GLU A 115 10.59 -2.05 14.04
C GLU A 115 10.02 -2.01 12.62
N LYS A 116 8.94 -1.25 12.44
CA LYS A 116 8.29 -1.08 11.13
C LYS A 116 8.92 0.09 10.41
N GLU A 117 9.35 -0.12 9.17
CA GLU A 117 9.77 0.96 8.30
C GLU A 117 8.54 1.80 7.89
N LYS A 118 8.69 3.12 7.98
CA LYS A 118 7.66 4.04 7.52
C LYS A 118 7.80 4.25 6.01
N VAL A 119 6.87 3.68 5.25
CA VAL A 119 6.81 3.87 3.80
C VAL A 119 6.47 5.33 3.47
N ARG A 120 7.42 6.04 2.82
CA ARG A 120 7.25 7.44 2.42
C ARG A 120 6.87 7.54 0.94
N VAL A 121 5.98 8.46 0.59
CA VAL A 121 5.55 8.69 -0.82
C VAL A 121 6.75 9.00 -1.72
N LYS A 122 7.72 9.79 -1.24
CA LYS A 122 8.95 10.11 -1.99
C LYS A 122 9.72 8.87 -2.43
N ASP A 123 9.83 7.92 -1.52
CA ASP A 123 10.51 6.65 -1.76
C ASP A 123 9.71 5.76 -2.72
N LEU A 124 8.39 5.72 -2.57
CA LEU A 124 7.51 5.04 -3.53
C LEU A 124 7.65 5.58 -4.94
N MET A 125 7.70 6.90 -5.10
CA MET A 125 7.86 7.54 -6.41
C MET A 125 9.24 7.25 -7.01
N ARG A 126 10.30 7.27 -6.20
CA ARG A 126 11.65 6.88 -6.63
C ARG A 126 11.69 5.41 -7.10
N LEU A 127 11.12 4.50 -6.32
CA LEU A 127 11.06 3.06 -6.63
C LEU A 127 10.16 2.75 -7.83
N ALA A 128 9.10 3.54 -8.04
CA ALA A 128 8.24 3.40 -9.21
C ALA A 128 8.96 3.74 -10.52
N GLY A 129 9.99 4.61 -10.47
CA GLY A 129 10.72 5.08 -11.64
C GLY A 129 9.78 5.71 -12.67
N ASP A 130 9.96 5.35 -13.94
CA ASP A 130 9.21 5.94 -15.06
C ASP A 130 7.86 5.23 -15.30
N LYS A 131 7.53 4.18 -14.53
CA LYS A 131 6.25 3.45 -14.68
C LYS A 131 5.01 4.35 -14.67
N PRO A 132 4.90 5.37 -13.78
CA PRO A 132 3.72 6.25 -13.72
C PRO A 132 3.55 7.13 -14.96
N GLU A 133 4.62 7.41 -15.72
CA GLU A 133 4.53 8.25 -16.93
C GLU A 133 3.68 7.58 -18.02
N GLN A 134 3.68 6.25 -18.05
CA GLN A 134 2.91 5.44 -19.00
C GLN A 134 1.46 5.16 -18.52
N MET A 135 1.11 5.60 -17.31
CA MET A 135 -0.23 5.42 -16.74
C MET A 135 -1.07 6.65 -16.96
N GLU A 136 -2.37 6.50 -17.18
CA GLU A 136 -3.28 7.64 -17.31
C GLU A 136 -3.60 8.24 -15.93
N ILE A 137 -3.93 7.40 -14.95
CA ILE A 137 -4.22 7.82 -13.58
C ILE A 137 -3.45 6.92 -12.59
N PRO A 138 -2.18 7.24 -12.29
CA PRO A 138 -1.34 6.43 -11.41
C PRO A 138 -1.77 6.54 -9.94
N LEU A 139 -1.93 5.39 -9.30
CA LEU A 139 -2.25 5.24 -7.88
C LEU A 139 -1.03 4.67 -7.14
N PHE A 140 -0.42 5.46 -6.27
CA PHE A 140 0.68 5.03 -5.42
C PHE A 140 0.13 4.42 -4.12
N LEU A 141 0.06 3.09 -4.05
CA LEU A 141 -0.65 2.37 -2.99
C LEU A 141 0.25 1.99 -1.80
N GLY A 142 1.55 1.77 -2.04
CA GLY A 142 2.48 1.38 -0.98
C GLY A 142 3.65 0.57 -1.51
N LYS A 143 4.30 -0.17 -0.59
CA LYS A 143 5.26 -1.21 -0.93
C LYS A 143 4.62 -2.58 -0.71
N ASP A 144 5.02 -3.57 -1.49
CA ASP A 144 4.67 -4.96 -1.22
C ASP A 144 5.54 -5.58 -0.11
N SER A 145 5.38 -6.88 0.13
CA SER A 145 6.15 -7.64 1.13
C SER A 145 7.64 -7.74 0.83
N SER A 146 8.05 -7.52 -0.43
CA SER A 146 9.45 -7.54 -0.86
C SER A 146 10.05 -6.13 -0.95
N GLY A 147 9.26 -5.10 -0.65
CA GLY A 147 9.70 -3.71 -0.63
C GLY A 147 9.58 -2.98 -1.96
N GLU A 148 9.04 -3.62 -3.00
CA GLU A 148 8.85 -3.04 -4.32
C GLU A 148 7.65 -2.06 -4.32
N ALA A 149 7.74 -1.02 -5.16
CA ALA A 149 6.65 -0.04 -5.27
C ALA A 149 5.40 -0.65 -5.92
N LEU A 150 4.29 -0.61 -5.18
CA LEU A 150 2.97 -0.96 -5.66
C LEU A 150 2.29 0.28 -6.25
N VAL A 151 2.38 0.39 -7.58
CA VAL A 151 1.71 1.43 -8.36
C VAL A 151 0.78 0.78 -9.37
N SER A 152 -0.46 1.28 -9.46
CA SER A 152 -1.47 0.77 -10.40
C SER A 152 -2.11 1.92 -11.18
N ASP A 153 -2.57 1.64 -12.40
CA ASP A 153 -3.33 2.61 -13.20
C ASP A 153 -4.83 2.43 -12.92
N LEU A 154 -5.50 3.47 -12.45
CA LEU A 154 -6.94 3.43 -12.17
C LEU A 154 -7.75 3.09 -13.43
N THR A 155 -7.29 3.45 -14.63
CA THR A 155 -8.05 3.17 -15.86
C THR A 155 -8.19 1.67 -16.18
N LYS A 156 -7.22 0.85 -15.73
CA LYS A 156 -7.26 -0.61 -15.87
C LYS A 156 -8.17 -1.29 -14.86
N MET A 157 -8.57 -0.57 -13.83
CA MET A 157 -9.47 -0.99 -12.76
C MET A 157 -10.39 0.20 -12.46
N PRO A 158 -11.35 0.48 -13.37
CA PRO A 158 -11.93 1.81 -13.60
C PRO A 158 -12.60 2.44 -12.38
N HIS A 159 -12.89 1.63 -11.36
CA HIS A 159 -13.41 2.08 -10.08
C HIS A 159 -12.68 1.37 -8.94
N LEU A 160 -12.43 2.12 -7.86
CA LEU A 160 -11.75 1.64 -6.66
C LEU A 160 -12.63 1.86 -5.42
N LEU A 161 -12.82 0.82 -4.61
CA LEU A 161 -13.46 0.90 -3.31
C LEU A 161 -12.39 0.84 -2.20
N ILE A 162 -12.34 1.87 -1.34
CA ILE A 162 -11.43 1.92 -0.18
C ILE A 162 -12.27 1.85 1.11
N ALA A 163 -12.07 0.80 1.90
CA ALA A 163 -12.73 0.61 3.19
C ALA A 163 -11.71 0.37 4.31
N GLY A 164 -12.02 0.86 5.52
CA GLY A 164 -11.16 0.69 6.68
C GLY A 164 -11.76 1.34 7.93
N THR A 165 -11.43 0.80 9.11
CA THR A 165 -11.82 1.37 10.41
C THR A 165 -11.04 2.64 10.73
N THR A 166 -11.49 3.43 11.70
CA THR A 166 -10.73 4.58 12.20
C THR A 166 -9.33 4.15 12.63
N GLY A 167 -8.30 4.88 12.20
CA GLY A 167 -6.90 4.57 12.51
C GLY A 167 -6.26 3.50 11.61
N SER A 168 -7.01 2.86 10.71
CA SER A 168 -6.45 1.87 9.76
C SER A 168 -5.57 2.47 8.66
N GLY A 169 -5.59 3.80 8.49
CA GLY A 169 -4.82 4.51 7.46
C GLY A 169 -5.61 4.89 6.20
N LYS A 170 -6.94 4.70 6.15
CA LYS A 170 -7.80 5.11 5.03
C LYS A 170 -7.51 6.53 4.54
N SER A 171 -7.49 7.50 5.46
CA SER A 171 -7.28 8.92 5.14
C SER A 171 -5.89 9.19 4.55
N VAL A 172 -4.87 8.51 5.11
CA VAL A 172 -3.51 8.58 4.59
C VAL A 172 -3.43 8.00 3.18
N CYS A 173 -4.10 6.88 2.93
CA CYS A 173 -4.18 6.26 1.61
C CYS A 173 -4.81 7.21 0.58
N ILE A 174 -5.96 7.83 0.89
CA ILE A 174 -6.61 8.82 0.04
C ILE A 174 -5.67 9.99 -0.26
N ASN A 175 -5.00 10.54 0.76
CA ASN A 175 -4.08 11.65 0.58
C ASN A 175 -2.87 11.26 -0.29
N SER A 176 -2.34 10.05 -0.12
CA SER A 176 -1.26 9.52 -0.96
C SER A 176 -1.69 9.39 -2.43
N ILE A 177 -2.92 8.93 -2.69
CA ILE A 177 -3.48 8.83 -4.05
C ILE A 177 -3.57 10.22 -4.69
N ILE A 178 -4.22 11.18 -4.02
CA ILE A 178 -4.37 12.54 -4.55
C ILE A 178 -3.00 13.17 -4.78
N THR A 179 -2.09 13.05 -3.81
CA THR A 179 -0.72 13.58 -3.92
C THR A 179 0.04 12.94 -5.09
N GLY A 180 -0.11 11.62 -5.29
CA GLY A 180 0.49 10.92 -6.43
C GLY A 180 0.03 11.47 -7.78
N ILE A 181 -1.27 11.74 -7.93
CA ILE A 181 -1.82 12.38 -9.13
C ILE A 181 -1.23 13.79 -9.29
N LEU A 182 -1.21 14.60 -8.23
CA LEU A 182 -0.68 15.97 -8.27
C LEU A 182 0.80 16.05 -8.68
N LEU A 183 1.58 15.03 -8.33
CA LEU A 183 3.02 14.97 -8.64
C LEU A 183 3.32 14.38 -10.02
N THR A 184 2.34 13.78 -10.70
CA THR A 184 2.57 13.05 -11.97
C THR A 184 1.67 13.48 -13.12
N LYS A 185 0.57 14.19 -12.84
CA LYS A 185 -0.42 14.58 -13.84
C LYS A 185 -0.75 16.06 -13.74
N ARG A 186 -0.80 16.72 -14.89
CA ARG A 186 -1.22 18.11 -15.04
C ARG A 186 -2.74 18.24 -14.93
N PRO A 187 -3.27 19.44 -14.65
CA PRO A 187 -4.70 19.65 -14.46
C PRO A 187 -5.56 19.47 -15.72
N ASP A 188 -4.96 19.49 -16.91
CA ASP A 188 -5.57 19.15 -18.20
C ASP A 188 -5.61 17.64 -18.46
N GLU A 189 -4.73 16.87 -17.82
CA GLU A 189 -4.68 15.40 -17.93
C GLU A 189 -5.67 14.74 -16.97
N VAL A 190 -5.77 15.24 -15.73
CA VAL A 190 -6.69 14.71 -14.72
C VAL A 190 -7.43 15.85 -14.02
N LYS A 191 -8.77 15.77 -14.08
CA LYS A 191 -9.67 16.59 -13.27
C LYS A 191 -10.33 15.78 -12.17
N MET A 192 -10.54 16.41 -11.02
CA MET A 192 -11.08 15.78 -9.81
C MET A 192 -12.31 16.51 -9.32
N ILE A 193 -13.27 15.73 -8.82
CA ILE A 193 -14.35 16.21 -7.98
C ILE A 193 -14.23 15.49 -6.65
N LEU A 194 -13.98 16.26 -5.58
CA LEU A 194 -13.80 15.73 -4.24
C LEU A 194 -15.07 15.97 -3.43
N ILE A 195 -15.59 14.90 -2.83
CA ILE A 195 -16.77 14.92 -1.97
C ILE A 195 -16.32 14.51 -0.56
N ASP A 196 -16.33 15.46 0.38
CA ASP A 196 -15.95 15.24 1.79
C ASP A 196 -17.04 15.78 2.72
N PRO A 197 -18.10 14.99 3.00
CA PRO A 197 -19.23 15.44 3.81
C PRO A 197 -18.86 15.79 5.25
N LYS A 198 -17.71 15.31 5.72
CA LYS A 198 -17.24 15.51 7.11
C LYS A 198 -16.21 16.63 7.22
N MET A 199 -15.66 17.12 6.10
CA MET A 199 -14.60 18.12 6.06
C MET A 199 -13.33 17.76 6.85
N VAL A 200 -13.04 16.46 7.01
CA VAL A 200 -11.91 16.00 7.83
C VAL A 200 -10.71 15.60 6.96
N GLU A 201 -10.96 15.09 5.77
CA GLU A 201 -9.99 14.25 5.08
C GLU A 201 -9.27 15.02 3.97
N MET A 202 -10.02 15.82 3.19
CA MET A 202 -9.55 16.37 1.90
C MET A 202 -9.39 17.90 1.90
N SER A 203 -9.62 18.57 3.03
CA SER A 203 -9.61 20.04 3.11
C SER A 203 -8.28 20.69 2.69
N ALA A 204 -7.17 19.96 2.80
CA ALA A 204 -5.85 20.38 2.32
C ALA A 204 -5.79 20.62 0.79
N PHE A 205 -6.72 20.04 0.03
CA PHE A 205 -6.74 20.10 -1.44
C PHE A 205 -7.68 21.17 -2.01
N ASN A 206 -8.27 22.05 -1.18
CA ASN A 206 -9.29 23.01 -1.61
C ASN A 206 -8.88 23.96 -2.76
N THR A 207 -7.58 24.18 -2.96
CA THR A 207 -7.06 25.18 -3.90
C THR A 207 -6.29 24.59 -5.08
N ILE A 208 -6.29 23.27 -5.25
CA ILE A 208 -5.55 22.64 -6.35
C ILE A 208 -6.24 22.91 -7.70
N PRO A 209 -5.47 23.14 -8.77
CA PRO A 209 -6.00 23.45 -10.11
C PRO A 209 -6.71 22.27 -10.78
N HIS A 210 -6.53 21.05 -10.25
CA HIS A 210 -7.19 19.83 -10.71
C HIS A 210 -8.66 19.76 -10.33
N LEU A 211 -9.14 20.59 -9.38
CA LEU A 211 -10.55 20.59 -8.99
C LEU A 211 -11.45 21.18 -10.07
N MET A 212 -12.54 20.49 -10.42
CA MET A 212 -13.59 21.02 -11.29
C MET A 212 -14.55 21.95 -10.55
N CYS A 213 -14.69 21.76 -9.24
CA CYS A 213 -15.50 22.57 -8.36
C CYS A 213 -14.88 22.56 -6.94
N PRO A 214 -15.25 23.51 -6.06
CA PRO A 214 -14.89 23.43 -4.65
C PRO A 214 -15.27 22.08 -4.04
N ILE A 215 -14.53 21.64 -3.02
CA ILE A 215 -14.81 20.38 -2.32
C ILE A 215 -16.25 20.38 -1.84
N VAL A 216 -16.96 19.31 -2.20
CA VAL A 216 -18.41 19.18 -1.99
C VAL A 216 -18.63 18.59 -0.62
N THR A 217 -19.35 19.32 0.24
CA THR A 217 -19.63 18.92 1.62
C THR A 217 -21.10 18.63 1.83
N GLU A 218 -21.97 19.27 1.04
CA GLU A 218 -23.41 19.08 1.06
C GLU A 218 -23.81 17.84 0.26
N THR A 219 -24.53 16.92 0.90
CA THR A 219 -24.98 15.65 0.28
C THR A 219 -25.91 15.88 -0.91
N GLY A 220 -26.80 16.89 -0.84
CA GLY A 220 -27.69 17.23 -1.95
C GLY A 220 -26.94 17.66 -3.20
N ARG A 221 -25.88 18.46 -3.03
CA ARG A 221 -24.99 18.87 -4.13
C ARG A 221 -24.18 17.70 -4.68
N ALA A 222 -23.76 16.77 -3.83
CA ALA A 222 -23.06 15.57 -4.26
C ALA A 222 -23.92 14.70 -5.20
N VAL A 223 -25.23 14.56 -4.93
CA VAL A 223 -26.16 13.84 -5.82
C VAL A 223 -26.22 14.49 -7.20
N GLN A 224 -26.44 15.81 -7.26
CA GLN A 224 -26.51 16.55 -8.53
C GLN A 224 -25.23 16.41 -9.37
N ILE A 225 -24.07 16.40 -8.71
CA ILE A 225 -22.77 16.22 -9.36
C ILE A 225 -22.63 14.81 -9.94
N LEU A 226 -23.08 13.79 -9.20
CA LEU A 226 -23.04 12.41 -9.68
C LEU A 226 -24.02 12.20 -10.85
N GLU A 227 -25.21 12.80 -10.80
CA GLU A 227 -26.15 12.83 -11.94
C GLU A 227 -25.51 13.50 -13.17
N TRP A 228 -24.92 14.68 -13.00
CA TRP A 228 -24.16 15.34 -14.07
C TRP A 228 -23.02 14.47 -14.62
N ALA A 229 -22.31 13.73 -13.76
CA ALA A 229 -21.24 12.84 -14.19
C ALA A 229 -21.77 11.68 -15.05
N THR A 230 -22.99 11.19 -14.79
CA THR A 230 -23.64 10.20 -15.65
C THR A 230 -24.03 10.79 -17.00
N GLU A 231 -24.62 11.99 -17.04
CA GLU A 231 -24.97 12.68 -18.29
C GLU A 231 -23.74 13.03 -19.13
N LYS A 232 -22.59 13.29 -18.49
CA LYS A 232 -21.34 13.64 -19.19
C LYS A 232 -20.62 12.43 -19.77
N MET A 233 -20.91 11.23 -19.24
CA MET A 233 -20.36 9.96 -19.70
C MET A 233 -21.06 9.47 -20.98
N ASP A 234 -22.34 9.82 -21.15
CA ASP A 234 -23.16 9.56 -22.34
C ASP A 234 -22.80 10.49 -23.52
#